data_AF-A0A265UXH7-F1
#
_entry.id   AF-A0A265UXH7-F1
#
_cell.length_a   1.000
_cell.length_b   1.000
_cell.length_c   1.000
_cell.angle_alpha   90.00
_cell.angle_beta   90.00
_cell.angle_gamma   90.00
#
_symmetry.space_group_name_H-M   'P 1'
#
loop_
_entity.id
_entity.type
_entity.pdbx_description
1 polymer ?
#
loop_
_entity_poly.entity_id
_entity_poly.type
_entity_poly.pdbx_seq_one_letter_code
_entity_poly.pdbx_strand_id
1 'polypeptide(L)'
;MKTTPHKTERLHSMDALRAIMMLLGLVIHSAITYAVTDWGNVWSLKDPNATHWTNDYIVDFIHAFRMQIFFFVAGFFGAMLFYERQPLRMVKNRVQRIVFPFLVFVFLLWPSIIFSFVYTRLSFAGDPQAMETALSFFSTSEGYIPGSTFHLWFLYYLALITGFTVLLALITKRFRKFGSNLTQMFNTLIKQPVLRILVLAIFTAMVYLFMNTSQVATSGSFIPDVNTFTYYAFFYIIGWVLFKSKHLLDRMMKLDFISTGIGVALFTGYFFWHESFNLWGAIAIKSVMVWCLIFGVTGLFIRYASNHSPIMRYISDASYWVYLIHLSFTAILPVLIKDWALPATIKFLIVMCTTFFICFLTYHLFVRSSVIGQFLNGRRYTRKLKDIKPSTTSKVTMAVDK
;
A
#
# COMPACT_ATOMS: atom_id res chain seq x y z
N MET A 1 13.32 9.30 37.89
CA MET A 1 12.75 10.22 36.88
C MET A 1 11.95 9.40 35.88
N LYS A 2 10.60 9.42 35.95
CA LYS A 2 9.76 8.78 34.91
C LYS A 2 9.91 9.63 33.65
N THR A 3 10.66 9.16 32.66
CA THR A 3 10.74 9.79 31.35
C THR A 3 9.35 9.73 30.73
N THR A 4 8.63 10.85 30.74
CA THR A 4 7.42 11.02 29.95
C THR A 4 7.84 10.90 28.48
N PRO A 5 7.35 9.91 27.72
CA PRO A 5 7.69 9.82 26.32
C PRO A 5 7.14 11.06 25.62
N HIS A 6 8.04 11.89 25.06
CA HIS A 6 7.66 12.95 24.15
C HIS A 6 6.85 12.33 23.01
N LYS A 7 5.56 12.65 22.97
CA LYS A 7 4.64 12.19 21.93
C LYS A 7 5.16 12.73 20.58
N THR A 8 5.39 11.86 19.59
CA THR A 8 5.81 12.34 18.27
C THR A 8 4.76 13.30 17.74
N GLU A 9 5.20 14.46 17.25
CA GLU A 9 4.35 15.36 16.48
C GLU A 9 3.80 14.63 15.25
N ARG A 10 2.61 15.02 14.79
CA ARG A 10 1.98 14.32 13.68
C ARG A 10 2.79 14.54 12.40
N LEU A 11 3.34 13.47 11.84
CA LEU A 11 4.10 13.51 10.59
C LEU A 11 3.14 13.53 9.39
N HIS A 12 2.75 14.74 8.97
CA HIS A 12 1.80 14.95 7.86
C HIS A 12 2.27 14.31 6.55
N SER A 13 3.58 14.34 6.28
CA SER A 13 4.19 13.74 5.08
C SER A 13 4.04 12.23 5.05
N MET A 14 4.24 11.56 6.18
CA MET A 14 4.09 10.10 6.30
C MET A 14 2.63 9.66 6.21
N ASP A 15 1.70 10.47 6.73
CA ASP A 15 0.26 10.23 6.57
C ASP A 15 -0.19 10.38 5.11
N ALA A 16 0.32 11.41 4.43
CA ALA A 16 0.08 11.68 3.02
C ALA A 16 0.65 10.55 2.15
N LEU A 17 1.89 10.14 2.40
CA LEU A 17 2.55 9.04 1.71
C LEU A 17 1.73 7.76 1.82
N ARG A 18 1.32 7.39 3.03
CA ARG A 18 0.45 6.22 3.26
C ARG A 18 -0.87 6.33 2.47
N ALA A 19 -1.49 7.50 2.48
CA ALA A 19 -2.77 7.72 1.80
C ALA A 19 -2.65 7.59 0.28
N ILE A 20 -1.63 8.20 -0.32
CA ILE A 20 -1.38 8.11 -1.76
C ILE A 20 -0.99 6.68 -2.15
N MET A 21 -0.15 6.01 -1.35
CA MET A 21 0.13 4.59 -1.60
C MET A 21 -1.15 3.75 -1.54
N MET A 22 -2.10 4.01 -0.62
CA MET A 22 -3.41 3.34 -0.67
C MET A 22 -4.14 3.61 -1.99
N LEU A 23 -4.24 4.88 -2.41
CA LEU A 23 -4.97 5.29 -3.62
C LEU A 23 -4.37 4.78 -4.92
N LEU A 24 -3.05 4.59 -5.00
CA LEU A 24 -2.42 4.00 -6.19
C LEU A 24 -2.92 2.58 -6.52
N GLY A 25 -3.55 1.88 -5.56
CA GLY A 25 -4.19 0.59 -5.82
C GLY A 25 -5.42 0.73 -6.72
N LEU A 26 -6.19 1.81 -6.57
CA LEU A 26 -7.30 2.12 -7.46
C LEU A 26 -6.81 2.34 -8.90
N VAL A 27 -5.66 3.01 -9.07
CA VAL A 27 -5.08 3.25 -10.40
C VAL A 27 -4.71 1.93 -11.06
N ILE A 28 -3.99 1.05 -10.35
CA ILE A 28 -3.65 -0.30 -10.84
C ILE A 28 -4.89 -1.07 -11.27
N HIS A 29 -5.87 -1.21 -10.37
CA HIS A 29 -7.05 -2.04 -10.63
C HIS A 29 -7.98 -1.47 -11.71
N SER A 30 -7.89 -0.16 -11.98
CA SER A 30 -8.59 0.45 -13.12
C SER A 30 -7.84 0.25 -14.45
N ALA A 31 -6.50 0.13 -14.42
CA ALA A 31 -5.66 0.03 -15.60
C ALA A 31 -5.49 -1.41 -16.11
N ILE A 32 -5.38 -2.37 -15.19
CA ILE A 32 -5.01 -3.77 -15.48
C ILE A 32 -5.95 -4.50 -16.45
N THR A 33 -7.26 -4.17 -16.47
CA THR A 33 -8.22 -4.72 -17.45
C THR A 33 -7.92 -4.29 -18.89
N TYR A 34 -7.21 -3.18 -19.06
CA TYR A 34 -6.85 -2.59 -20.36
C TYR A 34 -5.37 -2.82 -20.72
N ALA A 35 -4.68 -3.66 -19.95
CA ALA A 35 -3.30 -4.05 -20.18
C ALA A 35 -3.20 -5.18 -21.23
N VAL A 36 -2.06 -5.27 -21.91
CA VAL A 36 -1.78 -6.30 -22.93
C VAL A 36 -1.35 -7.61 -22.26
N THR A 37 -0.63 -7.54 -21.14
CA THR A 37 -0.16 -8.71 -20.39
C THR A 37 -1.34 -9.50 -19.85
N ASP A 38 -1.26 -10.83 -19.96
CA ASP A 38 -2.21 -11.72 -19.31
C ASP A 38 -1.74 -12.03 -17.88
N TRP A 39 -2.55 -11.66 -16.90
CA TRP A 39 -2.29 -11.84 -15.48
C TRP A 39 -2.93 -13.13 -14.92
N GLY A 40 -3.56 -13.94 -15.79
CA GLY A 40 -4.15 -15.23 -15.46
C GLY A 40 -5.11 -15.16 -14.27
N ASN A 41 -4.94 -16.06 -13.30
CA ASN A 41 -5.82 -16.14 -12.13
C ASN A 41 -5.69 -14.95 -11.16
N VAL A 42 -4.64 -14.13 -11.27
CA VAL A 42 -4.46 -12.94 -10.42
C VAL A 42 -5.42 -11.82 -10.85
N TRP A 43 -5.68 -11.71 -12.16
CA TRP A 43 -6.65 -10.78 -12.72
C TRP A 43 -7.27 -11.35 -14.00
N SER A 44 -8.50 -11.83 -13.90
CA SER A 44 -9.18 -12.58 -14.97
C SER A 44 -9.98 -11.72 -15.95
N LEU A 45 -9.87 -10.38 -15.87
CA LEU A 45 -10.58 -9.45 -16.74
C LEU A 45 -9.62 -8.84 -17.76
N LYS A 46 -10.01 -8.88 -19.04
CA LYS A 46 -9.28 -8.24 -20.13
C LYS A 46 -10.26 -7.71 -21.15
N ASP A 47 -10.23 -6.41 -21.42
CA ASP A 47 -11.14 -5.79 -22.40
C ASP A 47 -10.83 -6.40 -23.79
N PRO A 48 -11.84 -6.97 -24.49
CA PRO A 48 -11.60 -7.65 -25.76
C PRO A 48 -11.40 -6.69 -26.94
N ASN A 49 -11.78 -5.43 -26.79
CA ASN A 49 -11.83 -4.44 -27.87
C ASN A 49 -10.66 -3.46 -27.82
N ALA A 50 -10.11 -3.18 -26.62
CA ALA A 50 -9.09 -2.15 -26.43
C ALA A 50 -8.10 -2.49 -25.30
N THR A 51 -6.89 -2.92 -25.67
CA THR A 51 -5.74 -3.06 -24.76
C THR A 51 -4.55 -2.24 -25.27
N HIS A 52 -3.67 -1.79 -24.38
CA HIS A 52 -2.46 -1.04 -24.77
C HIS A 52 -1.33 -1.16 -23.74
N TRP A 53 -0.08 -1.27 -24.21
CA TRP A 53 1.11 -1.53 -23.38
C TRP A 53 1.38 -0.43 -22.34
N THR A 54 0.88 0.79 -22.58
CA THR A 54 1.00 1.88 -21.58
C THR A 54 0.30 1.53 -20.27
N ASN A 55 -0.76 0.72 -20.32
CA ASN A 55 -1.45 0.28 -19.11
C ASN A 55 -0.63 -0.77 -18.36
N ASP A 56 0.11 -1.64 -19.06
CA ASP A 56 1.12 -2.53 -18.45
C ASP A 56 2.20 -1.71 -17.74
N TYR A 57 2.74 -0.69 -18.43
CA TYR A 57 3.74 0.21 -17.84
C TYR A 57 3.22 0.87 -16.55
N ILE A 58 1.98 1.38 -16.55
CA ILE A 58 1.36 2.00 -15.35
C ILE A 58 1.24 0.97 -14.21
N VAL A 59 0.71 -0.21 -14.50
CA VAL A 59 0.49 -1.28 -13.50
C VAL A 59 1.83 -1.70 -12.88
N ASP A 60 2.80 -2.05 -13.72
CA ASP A 60 4.11 -2.53 -13.29
C ASP A 60 4.91 -1.45 -12.57
N PHE A 61 4.85 -0.21 -13.04
CA PHE A 61 5.58 0.90 -12.41
C PHE A 61 5.08 1.15 -10.99
N ILE A 62 3.76 1.17 -10.80
CA ILE A 62 3.19 1.34 -9.47
C ILE A 62 3.53 0.12 -8.60
N HIS A 63 3.44 -1.10 -9.13
CA HIS A 63 3.82 -2.32 -8.40
C HIS A 63 5.29 -2.37 -7.99
N ALA A 64 6.19 -1.70 -8.74
CA ALA A 64 7.62 -1.67 -8.46
C ALA A 64 7.99 -1.05 -7.10
N PHE A 65 7.13 -0.19 -6.54
CA PHE A 65 7.44 0.50 -5.27
C PHE A 65 6.27 0.64 -4.29
N ARG A 66 5.02 0.63 -4.76
CA ARG A 66 3.85 0.98 -3.92
C ARG A 66 3.77 0.11 -2.68
N MET A 67 3.82 -1.22 -2.83
CA MET A 67 3.64 -2.15 -1.72
C MET A 67 4.82 -2.08 -0.76
N GLN A 68 6.03 -1.93 -1.28
CA GLN A 68 7.26 -1.87 -0.50
C GLN A 68 7.31 -0.60 0.35
N ILE A 69 6.96 0.56 -0.23
CA ILE A 69 6.77 1.80 0.54
C ILE A 69 5.65 1.62 1.57
N PHE A 70 4.56 0.95 1.21
CA PHE A 70 3.46 0.74 2.13
C PHE A 70 3.90 -0.03 3.38
N PHE A 71 4.53 -1.19 3.21
CA PHE A 71 5.02 -2.01 4.31
C PHE A 71 6.09 -1.28 5.11
N PHE A 72 6.98 -0.54 4.46
CA PHE A 72 7.96 0.34 5.11
C PHE A 72 7.30 1.40 6.01
N VAL A 73 6.32 2.15 5.51
CA VAL A 73 5.57 3.15 6.30
C VAL A 73 4.73 2.48 7.39
N ALA A 74 4.15 1.31 7.11
CA ALA A 74 3.38 0.55 8.09
C ALA A 74 4.26 0.08 9.26
N GLY A 75 5.49 -0.36 8.97
CA GLY A 75 6.51 -0.70 9.96
C GLY A 75 6.89 0.47 10.85
N PHE A 76 7.09 1.64 10.24
CA PHE A 76 7.36 2.88 10.97
C PHE A 76 6.25 3.23 11.97
N PHE A 77 4.99 3.21 11.53
CA PHE A 77 3.85 3.45 12.42
C PHE A 77 3.62 2.30 13.41
N GLY A 78 3.98 1.06 13.04
CA GLY A 78 3.98 -0.11 13.92
C GLY A 78 4.88 0.10 15.12
N ALA A 79 6.13 0.49 14.87
CA ALA A 79 7.10 0.83 15.89
C ALA A 79 6.65 2.03 16.73
N MET A 80 6.10 3.08 16.11
CA MET A 80 5.55 4.24 16.83
C MET A 80 4.52 3.83 17.88
N LEU A 81 3.53 3.01 17.50
CA LEU A 81 2.53 2.54 18.44
C LEU A 81 3.14 1.65 19.53
N PHE A 82 4.08 0.77 19.17
CA PHE A 82 4.71 -0.16 20.11
C PHE A 82 5.54 0.56 21.18
N TYR A 83 6.36 1.53 20.78
CA TYR A 83 7.26 2.24 21.69
C TYR A 83 6.58 3.41 22.41
N GLU A 84 5.66 4.14 21.80
CA GLU A 84 5.04 5.33 22.42
C GLU A 84 3.72 5.03 23.13
N ARG A 85 2.98 4.00 22.71
CA ARG A 85 1.66 3.67 23.29
C ARG A 85 1.61 2.39 24.11
N GLN A 86 2.72 1.68 24.24
CA GLN A 86 2.86 0.35 24.87
C GLN A 86 2.46 -0.83 23.96
N PRO A 87 3.12 -2.01 24.11
CA PRO A 87 2.87 -3.18 23.26
C PRO A 87 1.42 -3.66 23.23
N LEU A 88 0.77 -3.79 24.40
CA LEU A 88 -0.60 -4.32 24.47
C LEU A 88 -1.62 -3.38 23.79
N ARG A 89 -1.47 -2.06 23.98
CA ARG A 89 -2.33 -1.07 23.32
C ARG A 89 -2.08 -1.01 21.81
N MET A 90 -0.83 -1.25 21.38
CA MET A 90 -0.50 -1.40 19.96
C MET A 90 -1.22 -2.62 19.36
N VAL A 91 -1.13 -3.80 19.98
CA VAL A 91 -1.81 -5.01 19.49
C VAL A 91 -3.32 -4.80 19.43
N LYS A 92 -3.93 -4.29 20.51
CA LYS A 92 -5.37 -3.96 20.53
C LYS A 92 -5.74 -3.00 19.38
N ASN A 93 -4.93 -1.96 19.15
CA ASN A 93 -5.17 -1.02 18.07
C ASN A 93 -5.09 -1.67 16.70
N ARG A 94 -4.12 -2.57 16.47
CA ARG A 94 -3.92 -3.26 15.19
C ARG A 94 -5.01 -4.28 14.93
N VAL A 95 -5.44 -5.04 15.95
CA VAL A 95 -6.60 -5.93 15.83
C VAL A 95 -7.85 -5.14 15.43
N GLN A 96 -8.13 -4.04 16.13
CA GLN A 96 -9.31 -3.22 15.85
C GLN A 96 -9.30 -2.52 14.47
N ARG A 97 -8.11 -2.20 13.94
CA ARG A 97 -7.99 -1.38 12.72
C ARG A 97 -7.52 -2.13 11.48
N ILE A 98 -7.10 -3.38 11.62
CA ILE A 98 -6.59 -4.22 10.53
C ILE A 98 -7.35 -5.53 10.53
N VAL A 99 -7.26 -6.31 11.61
CA VAL A 99 -7.83 -7.67 11.68
C VAL A 99 -9.36 -7.64 11.60
N PHE A 100 -10.04 -6.84 12.43
CA PHE A 100 -11.50 -6.78 12.39
C PHE A 100 -12.04 -6.22 11.06
N PRO A 101 -11.52 -5.10 10.52
CA PRO A 101 -11.92 -4.67 9.19
C PRO A 101 -11.66 -5.73 8.11
N PHE A 102 -10.53 -6.42 8.14
CA PHE A 102 -10.26 -7.52 7.21
C PHE A 102 -11.34 -8.61 7.30
N LEU A 103 -11.61 -9.11 8.51
CA LEU A 103 -12.61 -10.15 8.73
C LEU A 103 -14.02 -9.71 8.34
N VAL A 104 -14.41 -8.46 8.58
CA VAL A 104 -15.74 -7.98 8.18
C VAL A 104 -15.82 -7.80 6.66
N PHE A 105 -14.85 -7.12 6.07
CA PHE A 105 -14.92 -6.73 4.66
C PHE A 105 -14.59 -7.88 3.69
N VAL A 106 -13.84 -8.90 4.12
CA VAL A 106 -13.63 -10.09 3.28
C VAL A 106 -14.94 -10.81 3.00
N PHE A 107 -15.85 -10.91 3.98
CA PHE A 107 -17.19 -11.48 3.77
C PHE A 107 -18.14 -10.46 3.14
N LEU A 108 -18.16 -9.22 3.64
CA LEU A 108 -19.10 -8.20 3.18
C LEU A 108 -18.94 -7.87 1.69
N LEU A 109 -17.71 -7.82 1.19
CA LEU A 109 -17.43 -7.44 -0.20
C LEU A 109 -17.44 -8.64 -1.15
N TRP A 110 -17.29 -9.86 -0.62
CA TRP A 110 -17.15 -11.07 -1.44
C TRP A 110 -18.28 -11.25 -2.48
N PRO A 111 -19.58 -11.18 -2.10
CA PRO A 111 -20.67 -11.27 -3.06
C PRO A 111 -20.53 -10.27 -4.22
N SER A 112 -20.21 -9.02 -3.90
CA SER A 112 -20.08 -7.95 -4.90
C SER A 112 -18.88 -8.16 -5.83
N ILE A 113 -17.76 -8.64 -5.30
CA ILE A 113 -16.52 -8.86 -6.07
C ILE A 113 -16.73 -10.05 -7.01
N ILE A 114 -17.23 -11.18 -6.50
CA ILE A 114 -17.48 -12.37 -7.32
C ILE A 114 -18.46 -12.06 -8.44
N PHE A 115 -19.59 -11.42 -8.15
CA PHE A 115 -20.53 -11.00 -9.20
C PHE A 115 -19.85 -10.11 -10.23
N SER A 116 -19.13 -9.08 -9.80
CA SER A 116 -18.47 -8.14 -10.72
C SER A 116 -17.44 -8.82 -11.62
N PHE A 117 -16.63 -9.73 -11.09
CA PHE A 117 -15.64 -10.46 -11.88
C PHE A 117 -16.27 -11.49 -12.82
N VAL A 118 -17.19 -12.32 -12.32
CA VAL A 118 -17.84 -13.37 -13.11
C VAL A 118 -18.66 -12.75 -14.24
N TYR A 119 -19.51 -11.77 -13.92
CA TYR A 119 -20.35 -11.10 -14.91
C TYR A 119 -19.51 -10.40 -15.99
N THR A 120 -18.51 -9.60 -15.60
CA THR A 120 -17.65 -8.90 -16.57
C THR A 120 -16.88 -9.88 -17.44
N ARG A 121 -16.29 -10.93 -16.85
CA ARG A 121 -15.52 -11.94 -17.60
C ARG A 121 -16.38 -12.66 -18.65
N LEU A 122 -17.56 -13.13 -18.25
CA LEU A 122 -18.47 -13.85 -19.16
C LEU A 122 -19.04 -12.92 -20.24
N SER A 123 -19.39 -11.68 -19.88
CA SER A 123 -19.86 -10.68 -20.83
C SER A 123 -18.78 -10.27 -21.84
N PHE A 124 -17.50 -10.23 -21.41
CA PHE A 124 -16.37 -10.02 -22.31
C PHE A 124 -16.19 -11.20 -23.28
N ALA A 125 -16.39 -12.43 -22.81
CA ALA A 125 -16.38 -13.63 -23.64
C ALA A 125 -17.59 -13.75 -24.59
N GLY A 126 -18.60 -12.88 -24.47
CA GLY A 126 -19.79 -12.89 -25.32
C GLY A 126 -20.85 -13.91 -24.92
N ASP A 127 -20.81 -14.37 -23.66
CA ASP A 127 -21.77 -15.34 -23.13
C ASP A 127 -23.17 -14.69 -22.95
N PRO A 128 -24.23 -15.16 -23.63
CA PRO A 128 -25.58 -14.61 -23.48
C PRO A 128 -26.20 -14.87 -22.10
N GLN A 129 -25.68 -15.85 -21.35
CA GLN A 129 -26.14 -16.22 -20.00
C GLN A 129 -25.29 -15.61 -18.89
N ALA A 130 -24.38 -14.67 -19.22
CA ALA A 130 -23.45 -14.06 -18.26
C ALA A 130 -24.13 -13.54 -16.97
N MET A 131 -25.30 -12.93 -17.09
CA MET A 131 -26.07 -12.44 -15.94
C MET A 131 -26.61 -13.59 -15.08
N GLU A 132 -27.26 -14.58 -15.69
CA GLU A 132 -27.83 -15.73 -15.00
C GLU A 132 -26.75 -16.55 -14.29
N THR A 133 -25.62 -16.80 -14.98
CA THR A 133 -24.48 -17.49 -14.38
C THR A 133 -23.85 -16.69 -13.24
N ALA A 134 -23.73 -15.35 -13.36
CA ALA A 134 -23.22 -14.55 -12.25
C ALA A 134 -24.16 -14.57 -11.02
N LEU A 135 -25.47 -14.63 -11.25
CA LEU A 135 -26.47 -14.73 -10.18
C LEU A 135 -26.53 -16.13 -9.55
N SER A 136 -26.23 -17.19 -10.30
CA SER A 136 -26.29 -18.57 -9.79
C SER A 136 -25.28 -18.84 -8.66
N PHE A 137 -24.18 -18.08 -8.60
CA PHE A 137 -23.23 -18.12 -7.46
C PHE A 137 -23.91 -17.76 -6.13
N PHE A 138 -24.98 -16.95 -6.14
CA PHE A 138 -25.74 -16.61 -4.94
C PHE A 138 -26.76 -17.67 -4.51
N SER A 139 -26.92 -18.71 -5.32
CA SER A 139 -27.70 -19.92 -4.98
C SER A 139 -26.85 -20.97 -4.27
N THR A 140 -25.52 -20.79 -4.22
CA THR A 140 -24.58 -21.72 -3.57
C THR A 140 -23.80 -21.01 -2.46
N SER A 141 -23.07 -21.79 -1.67
CA SER A 141 -22.18 -21.25 -0.63
C SER A 141 -21.01 -20.45 -1.22
N GLU A 142 -20.65 -20.67 -2.49
CA GLU A 142 -19.54 -19.99 -3.17
C GLU A 142 -19.77 -18.47 -3.31
N GLY A 143 -21.03 -18.03 -3.41
CA GLY A 143 -21.36 -16.61 -3.46
C GLY A 143 -21.17 -15.85 -2.14
N TYR A 144 -21.05 -16.56 -1.01
CA TYR A 144 -21.01 -15.95 0.34
C TYR A 144 -19.78 -16.32 1.17
N ILE A 145 -19.14 -17.46 0.90
CA ILE A 145 -17.95 -17.91 1.61
C ILE A 145 -16.71 -17.50 0.80
N PRO A 146 -15.85 -16.62 1.34
CA PRO A 146 -14.64 -16.22 0.65
C PRO A 146 -13.68 -17.38 0.41
N GLY A 147 -13.40 -17.67 -0.86
CA GLY A 147 -12.35 -18.60 -1.30
C GLY A 147 -10.98 -17.94 -1.46
N SER A 148 -10.92 -16.60 -1.45
CA SER A 148 -9.70 -15.80 -1.61
C SER A 148 -9.81 -14.48 -0.86
N THR A 149 -8.68 -13.85 -0.59
CA THR A 149 -8.61 -12.50 0.00
C THR A 149 -8.72 -11.39 -1.05
N PHE A 150 -8.61 -11.69 -2.35
CA PHE A 150 -8.54 -10.68 -3.43
C PHE A 150 -7.55 -9.56 -3.07
N HIS A 151 -7.90 -8.29 -3.29
CA HIS A 151 -7.09 -7.11 -2.96
C HIS A 151 -6.91 -6.90 -1.44
N LEU A 152 -7.66 -7.61 -0.58
CA LEU A 152 -7.52 -7.56 0.87
C LEU A 152 -6.34 -8.36 1.40
N TRP A 153 -5.63 -9.11 0.55
CA TRP A 153 -4.39 -9.82 0.87
C TRP A 153 -3.41 -8.92 1.65
N PHE A 154 -3.32 -7.65 1.25
CA PHE A 154 -2.43 -6.70 1.89
C PHE A 154 -2.71 -6.54 3.40
N LEU A 155 -3.99 -6.48 3.82
CA LEU A 155 -4.34 -6.42 5.25
C LEU A 155 -4.00 -7.71 5.98
N TYR A 156 -4.19 -8.85 5.31
CA TYR A 156 -3.86 -10.17 5.84
C TYR A 156 -2.36 -10.29 6.15
N TYR A 157 -1.50 -10.04 5.16
CA TYR A 157 -0.05 -10.05 5.37
C TYR A 157 0.41 -8.96 6.33
N LEU A 158 -0.21 -7.77 6.31
CA LEU A 158 0.09 -6.73 7.28
C LEU A 158 -0.19 -7.19 8.72
N ALA A 159 -1.29 -7.90 8.96
CA ALA A 159 -1.59 -8.45 10.28
C ALA A 159 -0.55 -9.49 10.71
N LEU A 160 -0.21 -10.44 9.84
CA LEU A 160 0.79 -11.47 10.11
C LEU A 160 2.17 -10.88 10.41
N ILE A 161 2.65 -9.98 9.54
CA ILE A 161 3.95 -9.31 9.67
C ILE A 161 3.97 -8.44 10.93
N THR A 162 2.88 -7.75 11.24
CA THR A 162 2.76 -6.96 12.49
C THR A 162 2.86 -7.86 13.72
N GLY A 163 2.19 -9.01 13.72
CA GLY A 163 2.27 -9.99 14.82
C GLY A 163 3.69 -10.52 14.99
N PHE A 164 4.30 -10.98 13.90
CA PHE A 164 5.68 -11.48 13.87
C PHE A 164 6.68 -10.44 14.39
N THR A 165 6.59 -9.20 13.92
CA THR A 165 7.52 -8.13 14.35
C THR A 165 7.32 -7.68 15.78
N VAL A 166 6.10 -7.76 16.33
CA VAL A 166 5.85 -7.54 17.76
C VAL A 166 6.56 -8.62 18.59
N LEU A 167 6.46 -9.89 18.20
CA LEU A 167 7.18 -10.99 18.88
C LEU A 167 8.70 -10.76 18.84
N LEU A 168 9.23 -10.43 17.66
CA LEU A 168 10.64 -10.10 17.49
C LEU A 168 11.07 -8.90 18.35
N ALA A 169 10.23 -7.86 18.44
CA ALA A 169 10.49 -6.68 19.26
C ALA A 169 10.47 -6.98 20.77
N LEU A 170 9.67 -7.94 21.22
CA LEU A 170 9.65 -8.41 22.61
C LEU A 170 10.91 -9.22 22.94
N ILE A 171 11.37 -10.07 22.03
CA ILE A 171 12.61 -10.85 22.20
C ILE A 171 13.83 -9.91 22.22
N THR A 172 13.93 -9.00 21.26
CA THR A 172 15.07 -8.07 21.17
C THR A 172 15.14 -7.07 22.33
N LYS A 173 14.03 -6.78 23.02
CA LYS A 173 14.04 -6.01 24.28
C LYS A 173 14.86 -6.68 25.38
N ARG A 174 14.95 -8.03 25.38
CA ARG A 174 15.81 -8.78 26.31
C ARG A 174 17.30 -8.57 26.03
N PHE A 175 17.66 -8.24 24.78
CA PHE A 175 19.04 -8.05 24.31
C PHE A 175 19.33 -6.58 23.99
N ARG A 176 19.32 -5.72 25.03
CA ARG A 176 19.40 -4.25 24.88
C ARG A 176 20.60 -3.77 24.04
N LYS A 177 21.78 -4.37 24.22
CA LYS A 177 23.01 -4.01 23.48
C LYS A 177 22.90 -4.25 21.98
N PHE A 178 22.26 -5.36 21.57
CA PHE A 178 22.05 -5.67 20.16
C PHE A 178 21.13 -4.62 19.50
N GLY A 179 20.04 -4.26 20.18
CA GLY A 179 19.10 -3.26 19.69
C GLY A 179 19.70 -1.86 19.54
N SER A 180 20.59 -1.44 20.46
CA SER A 180 21.27 -0.14 20.37
C SER A 180 22.29 -0.12 19.23
N ASN A 181 23.09 -1.17 19.09
CA ASN A 181 24.11 -1.26 18.04
C ASN A 181 23.48 -1.25 16.64
N LEU A 182 22.40 -2.01 16.44
CA LEU A 182 21.66 -2.01 15.18
C LEU A 182 21.12 -0.62 14.83
N THR A 183 20.57 0.09 15.83
CA THR A 183 20.04 1.45 15.62
C THR A 183 21.17 2.43 15.27
N GLN A 184 22.32 2.33 15.92
CA GLN A 184 23.47 3.20 15.63
C GLN A 184 24.05 2.93 14.24
N MET A 185 24.19 1.67 13.85
CA MET A 185 24.64 1.27 12.51
C MET A 185 23.68 1.79 11.44
N PHE A 186 22.37 1.65 11.67
CA PHE A 186 21.34 2.17 10.78
C PHE A 186 21.34 3.72 10.71
N ASN A 187 21.59 4.41 11.83
CA ASN A 187 21.74 5.87 11.84
C ASN A 187 22.91 6.33 10.96
N THR A 188 24.05 5.64 11.01
CA THR A 188 25.21 5.94 10.16
C THR A 188 24.87 5.69 8.69
N LEU A 189 24.16 4.59 8.40
CA LEU A 189 23.74 4.23 7.06
C LEU A 189 22.80 5.27 6.43
N ILE A 190 21.71 5.65 7.12
CA ILE A 190 20.69 6.57 6.59
C ILE A 190 21.24 7.96 6.28
N LYS A 191 22.27 8.41 7.00
CA LYS A 191 22.96 9.68 6.74
C LYS A 191 23.68 9.71 5.38
N GLN A 192 24.05 8.54 4.86
CA GLN A 192 24.79 8.40 3.61
C GLN A 192 23.84 8.02 2.46
N PRO A 193 23.44 8.97 1.59
CA PRO A 193 22.31 8.76 0.67
C PRO A 193 22.56 7.71 -0.42
N VAL A 194 23.81 7.53 -0.86
CA VAL A 194 24.19 6.49 -1.82
C VAL A 194 24.36 5.15 -1.10
N LEU A 195 25.09 5.14 0.02
CA LEU A 195 25.37 3.91 0.77
C LEU A 195 24.10 3.23 1.30
N ARG A 196 23.10 4.00 1.77
CA ARG A 196 21.81 3.45 2.20
C ARG A 196 21.09 2.68 1.09
N ILE A 197 21.17 3.16 -0.15
CA ILE A 197 20.56 2.49 -1.31
C ILE A 197 21.33 1.21 -1.60
N LEU A 198 22.66 1.28 -1.72
CA LEU A 198 23.48 0.12 -2.06
C LEU A 198 23.37 -1.01 -1.02
N VAL A 199 23.48 -0.69 0.26
CA VAL A 199 23.42 -1.70 1.34
C VAL A 199 22.04 -2.36 1.39
N LEU A 200 20.96 -1.57 1.32
CA LEU A 200 19.61 -2.13 1.38
C LEU A 200 19.23 -2.87 0.08
N ALA A 201 19.77 -2.45 -1.07
CA ALA A 201 19.66 -3.18 -2.33
C ALA A 201 20.37 -4.54 -2.24
N ILE A 202 21.57 -4.62 -1.65
CA ILE A 202 22.27 -5.89 -1.42
C ILE A 202 21.40 -6.83 -0.56
N PHE A 203 20.83 -6.33 0.54
CA PHE A 203 19.94 -7.14 1.36
C PHE A 203 18.66 -7.59 0.61
N THR A 204 18.12 -6.74 -0.24
CA THR A 204 16.95 -7.11 -1.07
C THR A 204 17.32 -8.15 -2.11
N ALA A 205 18.51 -8.04 -2.70
CA ALA A 205 19.04 -9.04 -3.61
C ALA A 205 19.22 -10.38 -2.90
N MET A 206 19.75 -10.39 -1.68
CA MET A 206 19.85 -11.61 -0.86
C MET A 206 18.48 -12.24 -0.59
N VAL A 207 17.44 -11.45 -0.34
CA VAL A 207 16.06 -11.96 -0.18
C VAL A 207 15.57 -12.59 -1.48
N TYR A 208 15.75 -11.93 -2.62
CA TYR A 208 15.38 -12.50 -3.93
C TYR A 208 16.14 -13.79 -4.27
N LEU A 209 17.44 -13.84 -3.95
CA LEU A 209 18.27 -15.03 -4.17
C LEU A 209 17.85 -16.20 -3.27
N PHE A 210 17.53 -15.92 -2.00
CA PHE A 210 16.98 -16.92 -1.09
C PHE A 210 15.66 -17.49 -1.62
N MET A 211 14.83 -16.66 -2.23
CA MET A 211 13.56 -17.06 -2.83
C MET A 211 13.70 -17.65 -4.25
N ASN A 212 14.92 -17.63 -4.81
CA ASN A 212 15.23 -18.02 -6.19
C ASN A 212 14.29 -17.41 -7.25
N THR A 213 13.96 -16.12 -7.12
CA THR A 213 13.06 -15.40 -8.02
C THR A 213 13.42 -13.91 -8.11
N SER A 214 13.03 -13.24 -9.19
CA SER A 214 13.09 -11.78 -9.32
C SER A 214 11.72 -11.10 -9.18
N GLN A 215 10.67 -11.87 -8.89
CA GLN A 215 9.30 -11.39 -8.76
C GLN A 215 8.61 -12.04 -7.57
N VAL A 216 7.76 -11.27 -6.89
CA VAL A 216 6.99 -11.75 -5.75
C VAL A 216 5.53 -11.73 -6.13
N ALA A 217 4.88 -12.89 -6.04
CA ALA A 217 3.50 -13.06 -6.41
C ALA A 217 2.55 -12.27 -5.48
N THR A 218 1.39 -11.89 -6.01
CA THR A 218 0.28 -11.40 -5.19
C THR A 218 -0.52 -12.59 -4.69
N SER A 219 -0.14 -13.15 -3.55
CA SER A 219 -0.83 -14.32 -2.99
C SER A 219 -2.15 -13.92 -2.33
N GLY A 220 -3.27 -14.22 -3.01
CA GLY A 220 -4.63 -14.04 -2.49
C GLY A 220 -5.11 -15.19 -1.59
N SER A 221 -4.33 -16.26 -1.43
CA SER A 221 -4.70 -17.43 -0.64
C SER A 221 -4.81 -17.12 0.85
N PHE A 222 -5.72 -17.81 1.55
CA PHE A 222 -5.75 -17.82 3.01
C PHE A 222 -4.57 -18.58 3.62
N ILE A 223 -3.90 -19.44 2.85
CA ILE A 223 -2.63 -20.04 3.25
C ILE A 223 -1.51 -19.04 2.91
N PRO A 224 -0.77 -18.50 3.90
CA PRO A 224 0.29 -17.53 3.64
C PRO A 224 1.39 -18.12 2.76
N ASP A 225 1.73 -17.40 1.70
CA ASP A 225 2.89 -17.67 0.89
C ASP A 225 4.16 -17.15 1.59
N VAL A 226 5.15 -18.03 1.73
CA VAL A 226 6.39 -17.75 2.47
C VAL A 226 7.21 -16.67 1.77
N ASN A 227 7.22 -16.67 0.44
CA ASN A 227 7.95 -15.71 -0.39
C ASN A 227 7.37 -14.30 -0.22
N THR A 228 6.05 -14.17 -0.34
CA THR A 228 5.29 -12.93 -0.11
C THR A 228 5.52 -12.41 1.31
N PHE A 229 5.40 -13.28 2.32
CA PHE A 229 5.63 -12.91 3.72
C PHE A 229 7.07 -12.40 3.93
N THR A 230 8.07 -13.14 3.49
CA THR A 230 9.50 -12.84 3.71
C THR A 230 9.88 -11.51 3.07
N TYR A 231 9.48 -11.31 1.82
CA TYR A 231 9.79 -10.09 1.07
C TYR A 231 9.18 -8.84 1.72
N TYR A 232 7.88 -8.87 2.05
CA TYR A 232 7.23 -7.70 2.65
C TYR A 232 7.55 -7.49 4.13
N ALA A 233 7.85 -8.57 4.87
CA ALA A 233 8.35 -8.48 6.25
C ALA A 233 9.68 -7.72 6.30
N PHE A 234 10.56 -7.93 5.32
CA PHE A 234 11.82 -7.20 5.22
C PHE A 234 11.61 -5.68 5.17
N PHE A 235 10.80 -5.16 4.23
CA PHE A 235 10.53 -3.71 4.15
C PHE A 235 9.88 -3.16 5.41
N TYR A 236 8.94 -3.92 5.99
CA TYR A 236 8.29 -3.55 7.25
C TYR A 236 9.31 -3.44 8.39
N ILE A 237 10.25 -4.37 8.52
CA ILE A 237 11.29 -4.33 9.55
C ILE A 237 12.22 -3.12 9.35
N ILE A 238 12.62 -2.79 8.12
CA ILE A 238 13.42 -1.58 7.87
C ILE A 238 12.64 -0.32 8.30
N GLY A 239 11.35 -0.25 7.99
CA GLY A 239 10.46 0.80 8.48
C GLY A 239 10.36 0.87 10.00
N TRP A 240 10.30 -0.28 10.66
CA TRP A 240 10.30 -0.38 12.13
C TRP A 240 11.59 0.17 12.75
N VAL A 241 12.74 -0.15 12.16
CA VAL A 241 14.04 0.37 12.59
C VAL A 241 14.12 1.88 12.33
N LEU A 242 13.60 2.35 11.19
CA LEU A 242 13.56 3.78 10.86
C LEU A 242 12.87 4.62 11.92
N PHE A 243 11.82 4.10 12.57
CA PHE A 243 11.15 4.85 13.64
C PHE A 243 12.09 5.21 14.80
N LYS A 244 13.04 4.34 15.14
CA LYS A 244 14.07 4.65 16.16
C LYS A 244 15.02 5.75 15.69
N SER A 245 15.15 5.91 14.37
CA SER A 245 15.93 6.91 13.66
C SER A 245 15.09 8.07 13.13
N LYS A 246 13.88 8.31 13.67
CA LYS A 246 12.92 9.32 13.16
C LYS A 246 13.49 10.75 13.11
N HIS A 247 14.48 11.07 13.94
CA HIS A 247 15.20 12.36 13.92
C HIS A 247 16.06 12.56 12.65
N LEU A 248 16.21 11.53 11.82
CA LEU A 248 16.92 11.56 10.55
C LEU A 248 15.98 11.54 9.33
N LEU A 249 14.66 11.66 9.51
CA LEU A 249 13.71 11.64 8.40
C LEU A 249 14.03 12.71 7.34
N ASP A 250 14.46 13.90 7.76
CA ASP A 250 14.84 14.99 6.84
C ASP A 250 16.03 14.61 5.94
N ARG A 251 16.85 13.61 6.34
CA ARG A 251 17.94 13.09 5.51
C ARG A 251 17.42 12.33 4.28
N MET A 252 16.16 11.92 4.25
CA MET A 252 15.54 11.34 3.07
C MET A 252 15.39 12.34 1.93
N MET A 253 15.27 13.65 2.25
CA MET A 253 15.22 14.72 1.24
C MET A 253 16.55 14.87 0.48
N LYS A 254 17.67 14.36 1.01
CA LYS A 254 18.96 14.42 0.30
C LYS A 254 18.96 13.42 -0.86
N LEU A 255 19.14 13.94 -2.08
CA LEU A 255 19.09 13.22 -3.36
C LEU A 255 17.73 12.59 -3.69
N ASP A 256 16.63 13.06 -3.10
CA ASP A 256 15.28 12.54 -3.35
C ASP A 256 14.88 12.58 -4.84
N PHE A 257 15.10 13.70 -5.51
CA PHE A 257 14.86 13.84 -6.95
C PHE A 257 15.73 12.91 -7.78
N ILE A 258 17.03 12.82 -7.47
CA ILE A 258 17.98 11.98 -8.21
C ILE A 258 17.65 10.50 -7.99
N SER A 259 17.35 10.09 -6.76
CA SER A 259 16.92 8.71 -6.45
C SER A 259 15.61 8.38 -7.16
N THR A 260 14.64 9.30 -7.20
CA THR A 260 13.38 9.10 -7.94
C THR A 260 13.66 8.96 -9.44
N GLY A 261 14.46 9.86 -10.02
CA GLY A 261 14.83 9.82 -11.44
C GLY A 261 15.57 8.55 -11.84
N ILE A 262 16.54 8.12 -11.03
CA ILE A 262 17.25 6.84 -11.24
C ILE A 262 16.27 5.66 -11.11
N GLY A 263 15.39 5.66 -10.12
CA GLY A 263 14.38 4.61 -9.95
C GLY A 263 13.45 4.49 -11.16
N VAL A 264 12.97 5.62 -11.69
CA VAL A 264 12.15 5.68 -12.91
C VAL A 264 12.94 5.24 -14.13
N ALA A 265 14.19 5.67 -14.27
CA ALA A 265 15.05 5.28 -15.39
C ALA A 265 15.36 3.78 -15.38
N LEU A 266 15.70 3.21 -14.21
CA LEU A 266 15.92 1.78 -14.03
C LEU A 266 14.66 0.98 -14.31
N PHE A 267 13.50 1.43 -13.83
CA PHE A 267 12.23 0.79 -14.15
C PHE A 267 11.97 0.80 -15.65
N THR A 268 12.09 1.97 -16.29
CA THR A 268 11.80 2.14 -17.72
C THR A 268 12.75 1.30 -18.56
N GLY A 269 14.05 1.32 -18.25
CA GLY A 269 15.04 0.48 -18.90
C GLY A 269 14.77 -1.01 -18.68
N TYR A 270 14.41 -1.42 -17.48
CA TYR A 270 14.05 -2.81 -17.23
C TYR A 270 12.78 -3.22 -17.98
N PHE A 271 11.74 -2.39 -17.98
CA PHE A 271 10.46 -2.70 -18.63
C PHE A 271 10.64 -3.02 -20.13
N PHE A 272 11.37 -2.18 -20.86
CA PHE A 272 11.57 -2.36 -22.31
C PHE A 272 12.64 -3.40 -22.68
N TRP A 273 13.60 -3.69 -21.79
CA TRP A 273 14.72 -4.61 -22.06
C TRP A 273 14.78 -5.81 -21.11
N HIS A 274 13.67 -6.17 -20.44
CA HIS A 274 13.67 -7.22 -19.41
C HIS A 274 14.17 -8.56 -19.93
N GLU A 275 13.87 -8.91 -21.18
CA GLU A 275 14.33 -10.14 -21.85
C GLU A 275 15.85 -10.20 -22.03
N SER A 276 16.53 -9.04 -22.03
CA SER A 276 18.00 -8.97 -22.13
C SER A 276 18.71 -9.28 -20.81
N PHE A 277 17.98 -9.37 -19.69
CA PHE A 277 18.56 -9.60 -18.37
C PHE A 277 18.28 -11.01 -17.87
N ASN A 278 19.33 -11.74 -17.50
CA ASN A 278 19.19 -12.98 -16.75
C ASN A 278 18.65 -12.72 -15.32
N LEU A 279 18.39 -13.79 -14.56
CA LEU A 279 17.87 -13.72 -13.20
C LEU A 279 18.69 -12.78 -12.29
N TRP A 280 20.02 -12.86 -12.34
CA TRP A 280 20.92 -12.05 -11.52
C TRP A 280 20.86 -10.57 -11.89
N GLY A 281 20.85 -10.26 -13.20
CA GLY A 281 20.67 -8.90 -13.70
C GLY A 281 19.33 -8.30 -13.29
N ALA A 282 18.24 -9.07 -13.41
CA ALA A 282 16.92 -8.66 -12.97
C ALA A 282 16.87 -8.38 -11.46
N ILE A 283 17.46 -9.25 -10.64
CA ILE A 283 17.54 -9.07 -9.18
C ILE A 283 18.33 -7.81 -8.83
N ALA A 284 19.49 -7.60 -9.45
CA ALA A 284 20.32 -6.42 -9.20
C ALA A 284 19.57 -5.12 -9.53
N ILE A 285 18.99 -5.03 -10.73
CA ILE A 285 18.26 -3.84 -11.19
C ILE A 285 17.06 -3.57 -10.28
N LYS A 286 16.22 -4.59 -10.02
CA LYS A 286 15.03 -4.43 -9.19
C LYS A 286 15.36 -4.03 -7.75
N SER A 287 16.45 -4.57 -7.21
CA SER A 287 16.89 -4.27 -5.84
C SER A 287 17.38 -2.83 -5.69
N VAL A 288 18.08 -2.28 -6.68
CA VAL A 288 18.49 -0.86 -6.66
C VAL A 288 17.28 0.03 -6.93
N MET A 289 16.48 -0.31 -7.94
CA MET A 289 15.27 0.42 -8.34
C MET A 289 14.32 0.62 -7.16
N VAL A 290 14.00 -0.44 -6.40
CA VAL A 290 13.03 -0.35 -5.31
C VAL A 290 13.49 0.61 -4.21
N TRP A 291 14.79 0.64 -3.85
CA TRP A 291 15.29 1.56 -2.82
C TRP A 291 15.47 2.99 -3.32
N CYS A 292 15.83 3.16 -4.59
CA CYS A 292 15.77 4.44 -5.27
C CYS A 292 14.36 5.05 -5.20
N LEU A 293 13.33 4.26 -5.50
CA LEU A 293 11.94 4.71 -5.43
C LEU A 293 11.46 4.89 -3.99
N ILE A 294 11.78 3.99 -3.05
CA ILE A 294 11.40 4.14 -1.63
C ILE A 294 11.97 5.44 -1.07
N PHE A 295 13.27 5.68 -1.17
CA PHE A 295 13.88 6.89 -0.60
C PHE A 295 13.54 8.14 -1.40
N GLY A 296 13.47 8.03 -2.73
CA GLY A 296 13.09 9.14 -3.61
C GLY A 296 11.69 9.64 -3.31
N VAL A 297 10.68 8.78 -3.44
CA VAL A 297 9.28 9.13 -3.20
C VAL A 297 9.06 9.54 -1.74
N THR A 298 9.62 8.82 -0.77
CA THR A 298 9.48 9.21 0.65
C THR A 298 10.11 10.58 0.92
N GLY A 299 11.29 10.86 0.35
CA GLY A 299 11.96 12.16 0.45
C GLY A 299 11.14 13.29 -0.15
N LEU A 300 10.53 13.08 -1.33
CA LEU A 300 9.63 14.05 -1.96
C LEU A 300 8.40 14.35 -1.10
N PHE A 301 7.80 13.33 -0.48
CA PHE A 301 6.69 13.55 0.46
C PHE A 301 7.12 14.31 1.71
N ILE A 302 8.30 14.03 2.26
CA ILE A 302 8.84 14.80 3.39
C ILE A 302 9.12 16.25 2.98
N ARG A 303 9.60 16.50 1.76
CA ARG A 303 9.85 17.84 1.25
C ARG A 303 8.57 18.65 1.04
N TYR A 304 7.54 18.07 0.43
CA TYR A 304 6.38 18.81 -0.07
C TYR A 304 5.09 18.63 0.74
N ALA A 305 4.98 17.57 1.54
CA ALA A 305 3.76 17.22 2.27
C ALA A 305 3.91 17.26 3.80
N SER A 306 4.94 17.92 4.33
CA SER A 306 5.18 18.01 5.79
C SER A 306 4.28 19.03 6.51
N ASN A 307 3.69 19.98 5.78
CA ASN A 307 2.76 20.94 6.37
C ASN A 307 1.33 20.38 6.47
N HIS A 308 0.56 20.91 7.43
CA HIS A 308 -0.85 20.56 7.55
C HIS A 308 -1.63 20.97 6.28
N SER A 309 -2.39 20.03 5.72
CA SER A 309 -3.34 20.27 4.63
C SER A 309 -4.68 19.63 4.95
N PRO A 310 -5.78 20.40 5.06
CA PRO A 310 -7.13 19.87 5.25
C PRO A 310 -7.57 18.90 4.14
N ILE A 311 -7.17 19.15 2.89
CA ILE A 311 -7.48 18.30 1.75
C ILE A 311 -6.74 16.98 1.86
N MET A 312 -5.42 17.00 2.07
CA MET A 312 -4.64 15.76 2.25
C MET A 312 -5.11 14.99 3.48
N ARG A 313 -5.55 15.72 4.51
CA ARG A 313 -6.12 15.10 5.69
C ARG A 313 -7.43 14.36 5.37
N TYR A 314 -8.32 14.99 4.62
CA TYR A 314 -9.54 14.35 4.12
C TYR A 314 -9.22 13.10 3.28
N ILE A 315 -8.28 13.22 2.35
CA ILE A 315 -7.82 12.10 1.51
C ILE A 315 -7.29 10.95 2.38
N SER A 316 -6.46 11.24 3.39
CA SER A 316 -5.91 10.22 4.30
C SER A 316 -6.97 9.52 5.16
N ASP A 317 -8.01 10.25 5.59
CA ASP A 317 -9.13 9.65 6.32
C ASP A 317 -10.08 8.85 5.39
N ALA A 318 -10.10 9.15 4.09
CA ALA A 318 -10.93 8.47 3.08
C ALA A 318 -10.23 7.26 2.44
N SER A 319 -8.90 7.28 2.34
CA SER A 319 -8.13 6.33 1.53
C SER A 319 -8.35 4.87 1.95
N TYR A 320 -8.63 4.62 3.22
CA TYR A 320 -8.91 3.26 3.68
C TYR A 320 -10.27 2.74 3.19
N TRP A 321 -11.29 3.59 3.17
CA TRP A 321 -12.60 3.22 2.58
C TRP A 321 -12.49 2.99 1.08
N VAL A 322 -11.82 3.90 0.36
CA VAL A 322 -11.57 3.75 -1.08
C VAL A 322 -10.88 2.42 -1.35
N TYR A 323 -9.82 2.10 -0.59
CA TYR A 323 -9.14 0.81 -0.67
C TYR A 323 -10.06 -0.39 -0.45
N LEU A 324 -11.02 -0.32 0.46
CA LEU A 324 -11.92 -1.45 0.71
C LEU A 324 -12.84 -1.69 -0.50
N ILE A 325 -13.55 -0.67 -0.98
CA ILE A 325 -14.69 -0.88 -1.88
C ILE A 325 -14.37 -0.77 -3.38
N HIS A 326 -13.20 -0.21 -3.76
CA HIS A 326 -12.94 0.11 -5.17
C HIS A 326 -12.96 -1.10 -6.10
N LEU A 327 -12.56 -2.29 -5.61
CA LEU A 327 -12.35 -3.45 -6.48
C LEU A 327 -13.63 -3.86 -7.24
N SER A 328 -14.79 -3.86 -6.57
CA SER A 328 -16.06 -4.20 -7.21
C SER A 328 -16.38 -3.25 -8.36
N PHE A 329 -16.16 -1.95 -8.17
CA PHE A 329 -16.40 -0.94 -9.19
C PHE A 329 -15.41 -1.05 -10.35
N THR A 330 -14.11 -1.24 -10.07
CA THR A 330 -13.10 -1.42 -11.12
C THR A 330 -13.32 -2.68 -11.93
N ALA A 331 -13.97 -3.71 -11.36
CA ALA A 331 -14.30 -4.95 -12.05
C ALA A 331 -15.59 -4.85 -12.88
N ILE A 332 -16.63 -4.14 -12.39
CA ILE A 332 -17.91 -4.05 -13.09
C ILE A 332 -17.95 -2.97 -14.17
N LEU A 333 -17.38 -1.79 -13.94
CA LEU A 333 -17.47 -0.66 -14.88
C LEU A 333 -16.93 -0.97 -16.29
N PRO A 334 -15.85 -1.76 -16.48
CA PRO A 334 -15.36 -2.10 -17.81
C PRO A 334 -16.41 -2.74 -18.73
N VAL A 335 -17.33 -3.55 -18.18
CA VAL A 335 -18.37 -4.20 -18.99
C VAL A 335 -19.37 -3.19 -19.56
N LEU A 336 -19.67 -2.13 -18.81
CA LEU A 336 -20.64 -1.10 -19.20
C LEU A 336 -20.15 -0.22 -20.35
N ILE A 337 -18.84 -0.14 -20.53
CA ILE A 337 -18.18 0.66 -21.58
C ILE A 337 -17.45 -0.21 -22.61
N LYS A 338 -17.70 -1.52 -22.62
CA LYS A 338 -17.05 -2.50 -23.50
C LYS A 338 -17.12 -2.08 -24.97
N ASP A 339 -18.31 -1.70 -25.41
CA ASP A 339 -18.62 -1.41 -26.82
C ASP A 339 -18.35 0.05 -27.22
N TRP A 340 -17.86 0.87 -26.29
CA TRP A 340 -17.44 2.23 -26.62
C TRP A 340 -16.19 2.18 -27.48
N ALA A 341 -16.23 2.80 -28.66
CA ALA A 341 -15.12 2.92 -29.60
C ALA A 341 -14.07 3.94 -29.10
N LEU A 342 -13.49 3.68 -27.94
CA LEU A 342 -12.48 4.52 -27.28
C LEU A 342 -11.16 3.76 -27.09
N PRO A 343 -10.01 4.45 -27.16
CA PRO A 343 -8.72 3.86 -26.85
C PRO A 343 -8.65 3.32 -25.41
N ALA A 344 -7.83 2.29 -25.20
CA ALA A 344 -7.66 1.59 -23.93
C ALA A 344 -7.37 2.54 -22.75
N THR A 345 -6.47 3.53 -22.95
CA THR A 345 -6.12 4.51 -21.93
C THR A 345 -7.30 5.41 -21.54
N ILE A 346 -8.17 5.77 -22.50
CA ILE A 346 -9.35 6.59 -22.22
C ILE A 346 -10.38 5.78 -21.43
N LYS A 347 -10.62 4.52 -21.81
CA LYS A 347 -11.48 3.62 -21.02
C LYS A 347 -10.96 3.43 -19.59
N PHE A 348 -9.66 3.21 -19.42
CA PHE A 348 -9.00 3.19 -18.11
C PHE A 348 -9.30 4.47 -17.30
N LEU A 349 -9.08 5.65 -17.88
CA LEU A 349 -9.31 6.93 -17.18
C LEU A 349 -10.78 7.10 -16.78
N ILE A 350 -11.72 6.67 -17.62
CA ILE A 350 -13.15 6.69 -17.31
C ILE A 350 -13.45 5.78 -16.11
N VAL A 351 -12.97 4.53 -16.12
CA VAL A 351 -13.16 3.59 -15.00
C VAL A 351 -12.54 4.12 -13.71
N MET A 352 -11.32 4.66 -13.80
CA MET A 352 -10.60 5.23 -12.66
C MET A 352 -11.33 6.43 -12.07
N CYS A 353 -11.71 7.42 -12.89
CA CYS A 353 -12.38 8.63 -12.43
C CYS A 353 -13.78 8.34 -11.87
N THR A 354 -14.53 7.44 -12.51
CA THR A 354 -15.87 7.03 -12.06
C THR A 354 -15.78 6.30 -10.73
N THR A 355 -14.87 5.33 -10.61
CA THR A 355 -14.66 4.61 -9.34
C THR A 355 -14.17 5.56 -8.25
N PHE A 356 -13.22 6.44 -8.55
CA PHE A 356 -12.74 7.46 -7.63
C PHE A 356 -13.90 8.30 -7.09
N PHE A 357 -14.75 8.82 -7.98
CA PHE A 357 -15.91 9.62 -7.59
C PHE A 357 -16.88 8.84 -6.70
N ILE A 358 -17.26 7.61 -7.09
CA ILE A 358 -18.17 6.76 -6.32
C ILE A 358 -17.59 6.46 -4.93
N CYS A 359 -16.31 6.09 -4.84
CA CYS A 359 -15.69 5.76 -3.56
C CYS A 359 -15.60 6.97 -2.62
N PHE A 360 -15.26 8.15 -3.15
CA PHE A 360 -15.19 9.38 -2.36
C PHE A 360 -16.57 9.91 -1.96
N LEU A 361 -17.56 9.79 -2.85
CA LEU A 361 -18.95 10.16 -2.57
C LEU A 361 -19.55 9.27 -1.47
N THR A 362 -19.41 7.95 -1.60
CA THR A 362 -19.90 7.00 -0.59
C THR A 362 -19.20 7.17 0.75
N TYR A 363 -17.89 7.47 0.75
CA TYR A 363 -17.18 7.84 1.97
C TYR A 363 -17.80 9.07 2.64
N HIS A 364 -18.03 10.14 1.85
CA HIS A 364 -18.55 11.41 2.36
C HIS A 364 -19.95 11.26 2.97
N LEU A 365 -20.83 10.54 2.27
CA LEU A 365 -22.23 10.38 2.63
C LEU A 365 -22.42 9.35 3.75
N PHE A 366 -21.84 8.16 3.63
CA PHE A 366 -22.21 7.01 4.46
C PHE A 366 -21.19 6.65 5.53
N VAL A 367 -19.93 7.08 5.40
CA VAL A 367 -18.85 6.59 6.27
C VAL A 367 -18.35 7.67 7.22
N ARG A 368 -17.97 8.84 6.71
CA ARG A 368 -17.21 9.85 7.46
C ARG A 368 -17.80 10.21 8.82
N SER A 369 -19.11 10.42 8.88
CA SER A 369 -19.84 10.83 10.09
C SER A 369 -20.61 9.69 10.78
N SER A 370 -20.45 8.44 10.34
CA SER A 370 -21.25 7.29 10.79
C SER A 370 -20.48 6.34 11.72
N VAL A 371 -21.17 5.30 12.18
CA VAL A 371 -20.58 4.18 12.94
C VAL A 371 -19.49 3.48 12.12
N ILE A 372 -19.63 3.39 10.80
CA ILE A 372 -18.63 2.79 9.90
C ILE A 372 -17.34 3.62 9.95
N GLY A 373 -17.43 4.95 9.91
CA GLY A 373 -16.28 5.83 10.07
C GLY A 373 -15.61 5.68 11.44
N GLN A 374 -16.39 5.51 12.51
CA GLN A 374 -15.86 5.21 13.84
C GLN A 374 -15.14 3.87 13.89
N PHE A 375 -15.70 2.83 13.28
CA PHE A 375 -15.09 1.51 13.21
C PHE A 375 -13.75 1.54 12.45
N LEU A 376 -13.72 2.15 11.27
CA LEU A 376 -12.52 2.20 10.42
C LEU A 376 -11.45 3.18 10.91
N ASN A 377 -11.85 4.39 11.32
CA ASN A 377 -10.92 5.46 11.68
C ASN A 377 -10.71 5.62 13.19
N GLY A 378 -11.53 4.97 14.01
CA GLY A 378 -11.54 5.08 15.47
C GLY A 378 -12.27 6.31 16.01
N ARG A 379 -12.89 7.14 15.15
CA ARG A 379 -13.71 8.29 15.53
C ARG A 379 -14.65 8.71 14.39
N ARG A 380 -15.74 9.39 14.74
CA ARG A 380 -16.62 10.05 13.76
C ARG A 380 -16.06 11.43 13.41
N TYR A 381 -16.04 11.75 12.13
CA TYR A 381 -15.64 13.06 11.64
C TYR A 381 -16.85 13.86 11.19
N THR A 382 -16.77 15.19 11.32
CA THR A 382 -17.76 16.06 10.70
C THR A 382 -17.60 16.06 9.18
N ARG A 383 -18.70 16.30 8.47
CA ARG A 383 -18.68 16.38 6.99
C ARG A 383 -18.05 17.67 6.48
N LYS A 384 -18.09 18.76 7.25
CA LYS A 384 -17.56 20.07 6.84
C LYS A 384 -16.03 20.06 6.86
N LEU A 385 -15.41 20.34 5.70
CA LEU A 385 -13.95 20.42 5.59
C LEU A 385 -13.34 21.52 6.48
N LYS A 386 -14.09 22.62 6.72
CA LYS A 386 -13.69 23.74 7.58
C LYS A 386 -13.44 23.33 9.04
N ASP A 387 -13.99 22.21 9.48
CA ASP A 387 -13.82 21.70 10.85
C ASP A 387 -12.50 20.90 11.02
N ILE A 388 -11.80 20.62 9.92
CA ILE A 388 -10.46 20.02 9.96
C ILE A 388 -9.47 21.10 10.41
N LYS A 389 -9.38 21.28 11.73
CA LYS A 389 -8.42 22.18 12.34
C LYS A 389 -7.02 21.55 12.36
N PRO A 390 -5.94 22.36 12.27
CA PRO A 390 -4.62 21.90 12.65
C PRO A 390 -4.69 21.37 14.08
N SER A 391 -4.02 20.26 14.39
CA SER A 391 -3.87 19.86 15.79
C SER A 391 -3.16 21.00 16.50
N THR A 392 -3.82 21.64 17.47
CA THR A 392 -3.22 22.68 18.30
C THR A 392 -1.94 22.14 18.90
N THR A 393 -0.83 22.60 18.36
CA THR A 393 0.50 22.41 18.91
C THR A 393 0.50 23.11 20.27
N SER A 394 0.87 22.38 21.32
CA SER A 394 1.56 23.04 22.42
C SER A 394 2.81 23.63 21.77
N LYS A 395 2.81 24.96 21.56
CA LYS A 395 4.05 25.68 21.24
C LYS A 395 4.97 25.44 22.43
N VAL A 396 5.87 24.47 22.33
CA VAL A 396 7.08 24.51 23.14
C VAL A 396 7.90 25.60 22.49
N THR A 397 7.72 26.82 22.99
CA THR A 397 8.72 27.88 22.88
C THR A 397 10.05 27.26 23.27
N MET A 398 10.92 27.04 22.30
CA MET A 398 12.35 27.03 22.59
C MET A 398 12.66 28.46 23.02
N ALA A 399 12.57 28.70 24.32
CA ALA A 399 13.24 29.83 24.93
C ALA A 399 14.71 29.68 24.55
N VAL A 400 15.13 30.48 23.58
CA VAL A 400 16.52 30.85 23.40
C VAL A 400 16.82 31.74 24.60
N ASP A 401 17.20 31.13 25.71
CA ASP A 401 17.82 31.86 26.80
C ASP A 401 19.32 31.96 26.49
N LYS A 402 19.75 33.22 26.57
CA LYS A 402 21.10 33.73 26.30
C LYS A 402 22.15 33.17 27.24
#